data_AF-A0A8S2LPY5-F1
#
_entry.id   AF-A0A8S2LPY5-F1
#
_cell.length_a   1.000
_cell.length_b   1.000
_cell.length_c   1.000
_cell.angle_alpha   90.00
_cell.angle_beta   90.00
_cell.angle_gamma   90.00
#
_symmetry.space_group_name_H-M   'P 1'
#
loop_
_entity.id
_entity.type
_entity.pdbx_description
1 polymer ?
#
loop_
_entity_poly.entity_id
_entity_poly.type
_entity_poly.pdbx_seq_one_letter_code
_entity_poly.pdbx_strand_id
1 'polypeptide(L)'
;MLRYLGIIEERTNELLMAQAAIHAKEQNIPLRERAPNLIGDGPSGPAPHVHVHLPNTDDRRDHEDREEKAEELKPLTREELKQRAIDHVKNLEKKALQEQKYPDMSPALSREKSTNGGAKSGSGETGKPPTSRGR
;
A
#
# COMPACT_ATOMS: atom_id res chain seq x y z
N MET A 1 -26.06 -11.53 -1.97
CA MET A 1 -24.76 -11.03 -2.47
C MET A 1 -24.84 -9.70 -3.22
N LEU A 2 -25.99 -9.28 -3.79
CA LEU A 2 -26.12 -8.05 -4.59
C LEU A 2 -26.03 -6.73 -3.80
N ARG A 3 -26.30 -6.74 -2.49
CA ARG A 3 -26.29 -5.52 -1.65
C ARG A 3 -24.91 -4.86 -1.57
N TYR A 4 -23.85 -5.66 -1.56
CA TYR A 4 -22.48 -5.14 -1.55
C TYR A 4 -22.08 -4.54 -2.90
N LEU A 5 -22.66 -5.04 -4.00
CA LEU A 5 -22.34 -4.56 -5.34
C LEU A 5 -22.82 -3.11 -5.53
N GLY A 6 -24.02 -2.77 -5.06
CA GLY A 6 -24.52 -1.39 -5.11
C GLY A 6 -23.70 -0.42 -4.26
N ILE A 7 -23.22 -0.85 -3.09
CA ILE A 7 -22.35 -0.03 -2.24
C ILE A 7 -21.00 0.18 -2.92
N ILE A 8 -20.44 -0.85 -3.56
CA ILE A 8 -19.19 -0.75 -4.31
C ILE A 8 -19.37 0.22 -5.48
N GLU A 9 -20.45 0.09 -6.25
CA GLU A 9 -20.74 0.97 -7.38
C GLU A 9 -20.85 2.45 -6.95
N GLU A 10 -21.62 2.73 -5.90
CA GLU A 10 -21.77 4.08 -5.34
C GLU A 10 -20.42 4.67 -4.93
N ARG A 11 -19.62 3.93 -4.14
CA ARG A 11 -18.30 4.38 -3.68
C ARG A 11 -17.29 4.54 -4.81
N THR A 12 -17.37 3.69 -5.83
CA THR A 12 -16.46 3.77 -6.98
C THR A 12 -16.77 5.02 -7.81
N ASN A 13 -18.06 5.32 -8.00
CA ASN A 13 -18.49 6.53 -8.72
C ASN A 13 -18.07 7.81 -7.98
N GLU A 14 -18.21 7.86 -6.64
CA GLU A 14 -17.73 8.97 -5.82
C GLU A 14 -16.23 9.21 -5.99
N LEU A 15 -15.41 8.14 -5.93
CA LEU A 15 -13.96 8.23 -6.11
C LEU A 15 -13.57 8.68 -7.51
N LEU A 16 -14.27 8.20 -8.55
CA LEU A 16 -14.02 8.59 -9.93
C LEU A 16 -14.28 10.09 -10.14
N MET A 17 -15.35 10.63 -9.54
CA MET A 17 -15.67 12.06 -9.57
C MET A 17 -14.61 12.90 -8.85
N ALA A 18 -14.17 12.46 -7.65
CA ALA A 18 -13.14 13.15 -6.90
C ALA A 18 -11.80 13.19 -7.67
N GLN A 19 -11.42 12.07 -8.29
CA GLN A 19 -10.22 11.98 -9.11
C GLN A 19 -10.31 12.89 -10.35
N ALA A 20 -11.44 12.89 -11.05
CA ALA A 20 -11.66 13.77 -12.20
C ALA A 20 -11.55 15.25 -11.80
N ALA A 21 -12.07 15.63 -10.63
CA ALA A 21 -11.98 16.99 -10.10
C ALA A 21 -10.54 17.41 -9.76
N ILE A 22 -9.75 16.53 -9.16
CA ILE A 22 -8.33 16.80 -8.87
C ILE A 22 -7.55 16.99 -10.17
N HIS A 23 -7.72 16.07 -11.11
CA HIS A 23 -7.01 16.10 -12.38
C HIS A 23 -7.38 17.28 -13.28
N ALA A 24 -8.63 17.73 -13.25
CA ALA A 24 -9.06 18.94 -13.96
C ALA A 24 -8.43 20.21 -13.38
N LYS A 25 -8.31 20.29 -12.04
CA LYS A 25 -7.61 21.39 -11.36
C LYS A 25 -6.12 21.42 -11.72
N GLU A 26 -5.46 20.25 -11.75
CA GLU A 26 -4.04 20.15 -12.12
C GLU A 26 -3.75 20.61 -13.55
N GLN A 27 -4.68 20.35 -14.47
CA GLN A 27 -4.49 20.64 -15.89
C GLN A 27 -5.10 21.98 -16.33
N ASN A 28 -5.77 22.72 -15.44
CA ASN A 28 -6.57 23.92 -15.78
C ASN A 28 -7.59 23.67 -16.92
N ILE A 29 -8.06 22.43 -17.06
CA ILE A 29 -9.05 22.05 -18.09
C ILE A 29 -10.43 22.06 -17.41
N PRO A 30 -11.46 22.70 -18.00
CA PRO A 30 -12.80 22.66 -17.45
C PRO A 30 -13.33 21.22 -17.37
N LEU A 31 -13.92 20.86 -16.22
CA LEU A 31 -14.40 19.49 -15.90
C LEU A 31 -15.24 18.85 -17.02
N ARG A 32 -15.98 19.70 -17.74
CA ARG A 32 -16.89 19.34 -18.83
C ARG A 32 -16.17 18.78 -20.07
N GLU A 33 -14.95 19.21 -20.36
CA GLU A 33 -14.21 18.77 -21.55
C GLU A 33 -13.50 17.43 -21.33
N ARG A 34 -13.12 17.12 -20.08
CA ARG A 34 -12.38 15.90 -19.75
C ARG A 34 -13.27 14.73 -19.36
N ALA A 35 -14.48 14.98 -18.90
CA ALA A 35 -15.45 13.95 -18.54
C ALA A 35 -16.74 14.08 -19.36
N PRO A 36 -16.67 14.04 -20.71
CA PRO A 36 -17.86 14.14 -21.56
C PRO A 36 -18.87 13.00 -21.31
N ASN A 37 -18.46 11.92 -20.65
CA ASN A 37 -19.29 10.72 -20.48
C ASN A 37 -19.88 10.58 -19.07
N LEU A 38 -19.69 11.56 -18.18
CA LEU A 38 -20.05 11.41 -16.76
C LEU A 38 -21.55 11.62 -16.50
N ILE A 39 -22.26 12.36 -17.35
CA ILE A 39 -23.72 12.55 -17.27
C ILE A 39 -24.27 12.67 -18.70
N GLY A 40 -24.94 11.62 -19.17
CA GLY A 40 -26.03 11.73 -20.16
C GLY A 40 -25.67 12.06 -21.62
N ASP A 41 -24.44 12.42 -21.95
CA ASP A 41 -24.04 12.50 -23.35
C ASP A 41 -23.85 11.07 -23.87
N GLY A 42 -24.71 10.71 -24.83
CA GLY A 42 -24.76 9.40 -25.47
C GLY A 42 -23.40 8.97 -26.04
N PRO A 43 -23.29 7.72 -26.53
CA PRO A 43 -22.02 7.14 -26.92
C PRO A 43 -21.26 8.07 -27.87
N SER A 44 -20.13 8.59 -27.40
CA SER A 44 -19.20 9.36 -28.22
C SER A 44 -18.85 8.53 -29.46
N GLY A 45 -18.86 9.19 -30.62
CA GLY A 45 -18.68 8.55 -31.92
C GLY A 45 -17.44 7.65 -31.97
N PRO A 46 -17.39 6.69 -32.91
CA PRO A 46 -16.35 5.68 -32.95
C PRO A 46 -14.97 6.35 -32.93
N ALA A 47 -14.23 6.13 -31.83
CA ALA A 47 -12.88 6.64 -31.69
C ALA A 47 -12.01 6.12 -32.84
N PRO A 48 -11.05 6.93 -33.35
CA PRO A 48 -10.14 6.48 -34.39
C PRO A 48 -9.41 5.22 -33.90
N HIS A 49 -9.33 4.22 -34.78
CA HIS A 49 -8.67 2.95 -34.49
C HIS A 49 -7.22 3.20 -34.05
N VAL A 50 -6.93 2.92 -32.78
CA VAL A 50 -5.56 2.98 -32.27
C VAL A 50 -4.90 1.67 -32.66
N HIS A 51 -3.94 1.74 -33.59
CA HIS A 51 -3.12 0.58 -33.93
C HIS A 51 -2.10 0.36 -32.80
N VAL A 52 -2.38 -0.59 -31.92
CA VAL A 52 -1.47 -0.96 -30.83
C VAL A 52 -0.44 -1.94 -31.39
N HIS A 53 0.82 -1.54 -31.43
CA HIS A 53 1.92 -2.47 -31.67
C HIS A 53 2.17 -3.28 -30.41
N LEU A 54 1.94 -4.59 -30.48
CA LEU A 54 2.26 -5.48 -29.38
C LEU A 54 3.79 -5.60 -29.26
N PRO A 55 4.35 -5.47 -28.05
CA PRO A 55 5.77 -5.74 -27.83
C PRO A 55 6.06 -7.22 -28.12
N ASN A 56 7.19 -7.49 -28.77
CA ASN A 56 7.63 -8.85 -29.07
C ASN A 56 8.06 -9.56 -27.77
N THR A 57 7.43 -10.68 -27.45
CA THR A 57 7.69 -11.48 -26.24
C THR A 57 8.74 -12.58 -26.45
N ASP A 58 9.79 -12.30 -27.23
CA ASP A 58 10.84 -13.31 -27.52
C ASP A 58 11.94 -13.38 -26.45
N ASP A 59 11.97 -12.44 -25.50
CA ASP A 59 12.76 -12.58 -24.28
C ASP A 59 11.97 -13.40 -23.26
N ARG A 60 12.06 -14.72 -23.37
CA ARG A 60 11.71 -15.68 -22.32
C ARG A 60 12.53 -15.34 -21.08
N ARG A 61 11.97 -14.52 -20.18
CA ARG A 61 12.54 -14.33 -18.85
C ARG A 61 12.31 -15.61 -18.06
N ASP A 62 13.39 -16.27 -17.71
CA ASP A 62 13.41 -17.42 -16.81
C ASP A 62 12.71 -17.04 -15.49
N HIS A 63 11.49 -17.53 -15.33
CA HIS A 63 10.65 -17.32 -14.14
C HIS A 63 10.63 -18.59 -13.28
N GLU A 64 11.72 -19.34 -13.23
CA GLU A 64 11.76 -20.64 -12.52
C GLU A 64 12.01 -20.54 -11.00
N ASP A 65 12.38 -19.37 -10.46
CA ASP A 65 12.79 -19.26 -9.05
C ASP A 65 11.79 -18.53 -8.12
N ARG A 66 10.51 -18.38 -8.49
CA ARG A 66 9.53 -17.59 -7.70
C ARG A 66 8.49 -18.39 -6.90
N GLU A 67 8.49 -19.71 -6.95
CA GLU A 67 7.45 -20.49 -6.29
C GLU A 67 7.65 -20.66 -4.78
N GLU A 68 8.90 -20.68 -4.28
CA GLU A 68 9.18 -21.02 -2.87
C GLU A 68 8.77 -19.93 -1.86
N LYS A 69 8.61 -18.66 -2.29
CA LYS A 69 8.17 -17.55 -1.42
C LYS A 69 6.69 -17.19 -1.53
N ALA A 70 5.94 -17.83 -2.43
CA ALA A 70 4.54 -17.49 -2.66
C ALA A 70 3.61 -18.05 -1.57
N GLU A 71 3.98 -19.18 -0.96
CA GLU A 71 3.15 -19.83 0.07
C GLU A 71 3.08 -19.03 1.37
N GLU A 72 4.17 -18.38 1.79
CA GLU A 72 4.20 -17.55 3.01
C GLU A 72 3.42 -16.23 2.88
N LEU A 73 3.16 -15.78 1.66
CA LEU A 73 2.40 -14.56 1.37
C LEU A 73 0.90 -14.82 1.19
N LYS A 74 0.47 -16.09 1.20
CA LYS A 74 -0.93 -16.44 1.05
C LYS A 74 -1.70 -16.04 2.31
N PRO A 75 -2.84 -15.33 2.19
CA PRO A 75 -3.67 -15.03 3.35
C PRO A 75 -4.15 -16.34 3.98
N LEU A 76 -4.08 -16.40 5.31
CA LEU A 76 -4.50 -17.57 6.07
C LEU A 76 -5.98 -17.89 5.84
N THR A 77 -6.28 -19.17 5.76
CA THR A 77 -7.66 -19.65 5.68
C THR A 77 -8.38 -19.45 7.01
N ARG A 78 -9.71 -19.50 6.99
CA ARG A 78 -10.54 -19.33 8.22
C ARG A 78 -10.20 -20.38 9.28
N GLU A 79 -9.87 -21.60 8.86
CA GLU A 79 -9.51 -22.70 9.76
C GLU A 79 -8.13 -22.48 10.39
N GLU A 80 -7.14 -22.07 9.59
CA GLU A 80 -5.80 -21.70 10.06
C GLU A 80 -5.85 -20.51 11.04
N LEU A 81 -6.66 -19.49 10.76
CA LEU A 81 -6.85 -18.36 11.67
C LEU A 81 -7.43 -18.81 13.02
N LYS A 82 -8.41 -19.72 13.01
CA LYS A 82 -8.99 -20.28 14.22
C LYS A 82 -7.94 -21.07 15.02
N GLN A 83 -7.14 -21.89 14.36
CA GLN A 83 -6.06 -22.65 14.99
C GLN A 83 -5.00 -21.71 15.60
N ARG A 84 -4.54 -20.72 14.84
CA ARG A 84 -3.56 -19.72 15.30
C ARG A 84 -4.04 -18.95 16.53
N ALA A 85 -5.33 -18.59 16.58
CA ALA A 85 -5.93 -17.94 17.74
C ALA A 85 -5.92 -18.86 18.98
N ILE A 86 -6.29 -20.14 18.82
CA ILE A 86 -6.29 -21.13 19.91
C ILE A 86 -4.86 -21.35 20.43
N ASP A 87 -3.89 -21.49 19.53
CA ASP A 87 -2.49 -21.72 19.90
C ASP A 87 -1.89 -20.51 20.62
N HIS A 88 -2.27 -19.29 20.19
CA HIS A 88 -1.87 -18.07 20.87
C HIS A 88 -2.38 -18.03 22.32
N VAL A 89 -3.66 -18.35 22.55
CA VAL A 89 -4.24 -18.41 23.90
C VAL A 89 -3.56 -19.47 24.76
N LYS A 90 -3.38 -20.69 24.24
CA LYS A 90 -2.67 -21.77 24.95
C LYS A 90 -1.25 -21.36 25.36
N ASN A 91 -0.54 -20.64 24.50
CA ASN A 91 0.82 -20.19 24.78
C ASN A 91 0.85 -19.09 25.85
N LEU A 92 -0.14 -18.19 25.86
CA LEU A 92 -0.30 -17.20 26.94
C LEU A 92 -0.61 -17.87 28.28
N GLU A 93 -1.52 -18.84 28.30
CA GLU A 93 -1.85 -19.60 29.53
C GLU A 93 -0.64 -20.34 30.09
N LYS A 94 0.15 -20.99 29.22
CA LYS A 94 1.39 -21.65 29.63
C LYS A 94 2.41 -20.68 30.21
N LYS A 95 2.57 -19.49 29.60
CA LYS A 95 3.46 -18.45 30.13
C LYS A 95 2.99 -17.92 31.49
N ALA A 96 1.69 -17.64 31.63
CA ALA A 96 1.12 -17.21 32.90
C ALA A 96 1.28 -18.26 34.01
N LEU A 97 1.12 -19.55 33.69
CA LEU A 97 1.39 -20.65 34.62
C LEU A 97 2.89 -20.76 34.97
N GLN A 98 3.79 -20.52 34.01
CA GLN A 98 5.23 -20.53 34.24
C GLN A 98 5.67 -19.34 35.11
N GLU A 99 5.10 -18.17 34.88
CA GLU A 99 5.30 -16.96 35.70
C GLU A 99 4.74 -17.12 37.11
N GLN A 100 3.58 -17.77 37.27
CA GLN A 100 3.06 -18.13 38.59
C GLN A 100 3.92 -19.18 39.31
N LYS A 101 4.60 -20.07 38.58
CA LYS A 101 5.47 -21.10 39.15
C LYS A 101 6.78 -20.52 39.70
N TYR A 102 7.23 -19.37 39.20
CA TYR A 102 8.42 -18.65 39.69
C TYR A 102 8.20 -17.13 39.66
N PRO A 103 7.47 -16.56 40.64
CA PRO A 103 7.15 -15.13 40.66
C PRO A 103 8.30 -14.22 41.10
N ASP A 104 9.52 -14.74 41.32
CA ASP A 104 10.67 -13.92 41.72
C ASP A 104 12.00 -14.45 41.17
N MET A 105 12.30 -14.07 39.93
CA MET A 105 13.68 -13.96 39.43
C MET A 105 13.78 -12.60 38.73
N SER A 106 13.94 -11.57 39.55
CA SER A 106 14.16 -10.16 39.20
C SER A 106 15.04 -9.90 37.94
N PRO A 107 14.83 -8.77 37.24
CA PRO A 107 15.65 -8.36 36.11
C PRO A 107 16.97 -7.73 36.61
N ALA A 108 17.89 -8.56 37.08
CA ALA A 108 19.20 -8.10 37.58
C ALA A 108 20.34 -8.18 36.55
N LEU A 109 20.07 -8.34 35.24
CA LEU A 109 21.14 -8.51 34.24
C LEU A 109 20.98 -7.73 32.92
N SER A 110 20.05 -6.80 32.78
CA SER A 110 19.93 -6.00 31.54
C SER A 110 20.68 -4.66 31.57
N ARG A 111 21.39 -4.34 32.66
CA ARG A 111 22.18 -3.11 32.77
C ARG A 111 23.65 -3.36 32.43
N GLU A 112 23.95 -3.91 31.26
CA GLU A 112 25.31 -3.86 30.70
C GLU A 112 25.29 -4.33 29.23
N LYS A 113 25.17 -3.36 28.32
CA LYS A 113 25.63 -3.32 26.91
C LYS A 113 24.81 -2.30 26.11
N SER A 114 24.80 -1.04 26.56
CA SER A 114 24.61 0.09 25.65
C SER A 114 25.99 0.62 25.25
N THR A 115 26.70 -0.15 24.42
CA THR A 115 27.85 0.37 23.70
C THR A 115 27.49 0.52 22.23
N ASN A 116 27.66 1.76 21.77
CA ASN A 116 28.14 2.13 20.45
C ASN A 116 27.14 2.05 19.28
N GLY A 117 26.69 3.22 18.81
CA GLY A 117 25.85 3.30 17.61
C GLY A 117 25.43 4.72 17.19
N GLY A 118 26.41 5.61 16.97
CA GLY A 118 26.36 6.69 15.97
C GLY A 118 25.15 7.63 15.91
N ALA A 119 25.21 8.75 16.63
CA ALA A 119 24.44 9.95 16.29
C ALA A 119 25.28 10.84 15.35
N LYS A 120 25.05 10.74 14.03
CA LYS A 120 25.35 11.82 13.09
C LYS A 120 24.15 12.77 13.07
N SER A 121 24.20 13.82 13.86
CA SER A 121 23.27 14.95 13.75
C SER A 121 23.61 15.77 12.50
N GLY A 122 22.76 15.69 11.49
CA GLY A 122 22.72 16.64 10.40
C GLY A 122 22.13 17.97 10.89
N SER A 123 22.95 19.00 10.92
CA SER A 123 22.50 20.39 10.97
C SER A 123 22.32 20.88 9.54
N GLY A 124 21.08 21.10 9.13
CA GLY A 124 20.78 21.87 7.94
C GLY A 124 21.10 23.34 8.18
N GLU A 125 21.62 24.02 7.16
CA GLU A 125 21.58 25.47 7.11
C GLU A 125 21.30 25.95 5.69
N THR A 126 20.37 26.89 5.67
CA THR A 126 19.73 27.64 4.60
C THR A 126 20.68 28.38 3.67
N GLY A 127 20.33 28.54 2.38
CA GLY A 127 20.99 29.55 1.55
C GLY A 127 20.70 29.51 0.03
N LYS A 128 19.50 29.89 -0.39
CA LYS A 128 19.26 30.59 -1.67
C LYS A 128 19.13 32.09 -1.36
N PRO A 129 19.29 33.06 -2.29
CA PRO A 129 19.84 33.07 -3.67
C PRO A 129 20.96 34.15 -3.81
N PRO A 130 21.41 34.56 -5.02
CA PRO A 130 20.68 35.64 -5.70
C PRO A 130 20.64 35.53 -7.24
N THR A 131 19.59 36.14 -7.77
CA THR A 131 19.42 36.59 -9.15
C THR A 131 20.45 37.65 -9.54
N SER A 132 21.01 37.59 -10.75
CA SER A 132 21.45 38.80 -11.45
C SER A 132 21.20 38.70 -12.96
N ARG A 133 20.71 39.82 -13.50
CA ARG A 133 20.39 40.13 -14.89
C ARG A 133 21.61 40.78 -15.57
N GLY A 134 21.63 40.71 -16.91
CA GLY A 134 22.40 41.59 -17.81
C GLY A 134 23.72 40.96 -18.25
N ARG A 135 24.06 40.88 -19.54
CA ARG A 135 23.70 41.66 -20.73
C ARG A 135 23.70 40.75 -21.96
#